data_AF-A0A2P4SXZ6-F1
#
_entry.id   AF-A0A2P4SXZ6-F1
#
_cell.length_a   1.000
_cell.length_b   1.000
_cell.length_c   1.000
_cell.angle_alpha   90.00
_cell.angle_beta   90.00
_cell.angle_gamma   90.00
#
_symmetry.space_group_name_H-M   'P 1'
#
loop_
_entity.id
_entity.type
_entity.pdbx_description
1 polymer ?
#
loop_
_entity_poly.entity_id
_entity_poly.type
_entity_poly.pdbx_seq_one_letter_code
_entity_poly.pdbx_strand_id
1 'polypeptide(L)'
;CWAALQCCVDGGHAPLLDPLCCCLSWAKMGDIEEVFASFLAAEAVEGEEALLYLMRRCKGLAVSACAHAVFFCRLLQAFRVSSTGKALLTSLADSHSLKVGIIGGGHLGKQLARALVTVGRAPCSSVCISTRCSENLSDLQKLGLTCFYDNAQLAAWADVLFLCCLPSHTPSICSVVRPAIRKPCIVYSLITAVPLPR
;
A
#
# COMPACT_ATOMS: atom_id res chain seq x y z
N CYS A 1 -7.05 16.86 -4.40
CA CYS A 1 -5.96 15.85 -4.35
C CYS A 1 -6.09 14.69 -5.33
N TRP A 2 -7.24 13.99 -5.46
CA TRP A 2 -7.45 12.99 -6.52
C TRP A 2 -7.10 13.56 -7.90
N ALA A 3 -7.59 14.77 -8.19
CA ALA A 3 -7.25 15.51 -9.40
C ALA A 3 -5.75 15.82 -9.56
N ALA A 4 -5.00 16.04 -8.48
CA ALA A 4 -3.55 16.32 -8.54
C ALA A 4 -2.75 15.04 -8.82
N LEU A 5 -3.13 13.92 -8.19
CA LEU A 5 -2.56 12.60 -8.46
C LEU A 5 -2.88 12.10 -9.87
N GLN A 6 -4.11 12.32 -10.32
CA GLN A 6 -4.55 12.04 -11.69
C GLN A 6 -3.78 12.92 -12.69
N CYS A 7 -3.56 14.20 -12.39
CA CYS A 7 -2.76 15.12 -13.20
C CYS A 7 -1.28 14.68 -13.30
N CYS A 8 -0.68 14.15 -12.23
CA CYS A 8 0.65 13.53 -12.27
C CYS A 8 0.68 12.23 -13.09
N VAL A 9 -0.36 11.39 -13.00
CA VAL A 9 -0.50 10.17 -13.83
C VAL A 9 -0.64 10.52 -15.31
N ASP A 10 -1.33 11.62 -15.62
CA ASP A 10 -1.61 12.08 -16.98
C ASP A 10 -0.55 13.06 -17.54
N GLY A 11 0.49 13.40 -16.76
CA GLY A 11 1.63 14.24 -17.18
C GLY A 11 1.35 15.74 -17.28
N GLY A 12 0.31 16.25 -16.60
CA GLY A 12 -0.08 17.67 -16.61
C GLY A 12 0.42 18.49 -15.42
N HIS A 13 0.33 19.83 -15.52
CA HIS A 13 0.54 20.76 -14.41
C HIS A 13 -0.76 20.95 -13.60
N ALA A 14 -0.71 20.77 -12.28
CA ALA A 14 -1.88 20.83 -11.40
C ALA A 14 -2.38 22.29 -11.17
N PRO A 15 -3.70 22.54 -11.15
CA PRO A 15 -4.24 23.84 -10.78
C PRO A 15 -4.18 24.07 -9.26
N LEU A 16 -3.94 25.32 -8.84
CA LEU A 16 -3.98 25.76 -7.45
C LEU A 16 -5.37 25.49 -6.82
N LEU A 17 -5.40 24.73 -5.73
CA LEU A 17 -6.62 24.39 -4.98
C LEU A 17 -6.74 25.18 -3.67
N ASP A 18 -7.99 25.51 -3.34
CA ASP A 18 -8.51 26.36 -2.25
C ASP A 18 -8.03 26.00 -0.81
N PRO A 19 -7.86 27.00 0.10
CA PRO A 19 -7.22 26.83 1.41
C PRO A 19 -8.10 26.23 2.51
N LEU A 20 -9.38 25.92 2.26
CA LEU A 20 -10.24 25.20 3.24
C LEU A 20 -9.97 23.67 3.27
N CYS A 21 -9.12 23.15 2.39
CA CYS A 21 -8.68 21.75 2.37
C CYS A 21 -7.51 21.44 3.34
N CYS A 22 -7.18 22.36 4.26
CA CYS A 22 -5.93 22.38 5.04
C CYS A 22 -5.88 21.51 6.32
N CYS A 23 -6.94 20.81 6.73
CA CYS A 23 -6.85 19.86 7.87
C CYS A 23 -6.10 18.56 7.54
N LEU A 24 -5.62 18.46 6.31
CA LEU A 24 -5.07 17.29 5.69
C LEU A 24 -3.75 17.75 5.04
N SER A 25 -2.71 17.99 5.85
CA SER A 25 -1.35 18.16 5.32
C SER A 25 -0.92 16.82 4.72
N TRP A 26 -1.30 16.61 3.47
CA TRP A 26 -0.89 15.45 2.69
C TRP A 26 0.62 15.59 2.47
N ALA A 27 1.30 14.45 2.46
CA ALA A 27 2.76 14.37 2.37
C ALA A 27 3.33 15.40 1.38
N LYS A 28 4.54 15.92 1.65
CA LYS A 28 5.20 16.84 0.72
C LYS A 28 5.22 16.18 -0.66
N MET A 29 4.91 16.94 -1.72
CA MET A 29 4.88 16.45 -3.10
C MET A 29 6.15 15.64 -3.46
N GLY A 30 7.31 16.04 -2.92
CA GLY A 30 8.58 15.31 -3.06
C GLY A 30 8.61 13.90 -2.45
N ASP A 31 7.94 13.65 -1.32
CA ASP A 31 7.89 12.31 -0.69
C ASP A 31 7.12 11.32 -1.58
N ILE A 32 6.12 11.83 -2.29
CA ILE A 32 5.28 11.09 -3.26
C ILE A 32 6.11 10.83 -4.52
N GLU A 33 6.72 11.87 -5.09
CA GLU A 33 7.52 11.77 -6.31
C GLU A 33 8.73 10.85 -6.15
N GLU A 34 9.42 10.83 -5.01
CA GLU A 34 10.59 9.96 -4.79
C GLU A 34 10.20 8.46 -4.74
N VAL A 35 9.15 8.12 -4.00
CA VAL A 35 8.62 6.74 -3.94
C VAL A 35 8.20 6.30 -5.34
N PHE A 36 7.55 7.18 -6.09
CA PHE A 36 7.03 6.86 -7.42
C PHE A 36 8.06 6.98 -8.56
N ALA A 37 9.13 7.76 -8.40
CA ALA A 37 10.26 7.81 -9.33
C ALA A 37 10.96 6.44 -9.40
N SER A 38 11.00 5.71 -8.28
CA SER A 38 11.54 4.34 -8.26
C SER A 38 10.69 3.34 -9.07
N PHE A 39 9.40 3.62 -9.35
CA PHE A 39 8.63 2.86 -10.34
C PHE A 39 9.04 3.21 -11.77
N LEU A 40 9.48 4.44 -12.02
CA LEU A 40 9.61 5.01 -13.36
C LEU A 40 10.95 4.72 -14.05
N ALA A 41 11.97 4.25 -13.33
CA ALA A 41 13.23 3.79 -13.93
C ALA A 41 12.97 2.67 -14.96
N ALA A 42 12.98 3.02 -16.24
CA ALA A 42 13.07 2.12 -17.38
C ALA A 42 13.88 2.86 -18.44
N GLU A 43 14.99 2.28 -18.85
CA GLU A 43 15.78 2.80 -19.96
C GLU A 43 15.02 2.56 -21.26
N ALA A 44 14.94 3.59 -22.11
CA ALA A 44 14.31 3.48 -23.41
C ALA A 44 15.26 2.73 -24.36
N VAL A 45 14.79 1.64 -24.96
CA VAL A 45 15.44 0.98 -26.09
C VAL A 45 14.76 1.47 -27.36
N GLU A 46 15.54 1.89 -28.37
CA GLU A 46 14.99 2.33 -29.66
C GLU A 46 14.17 1.21 -30.32
N GLY A 47 12.96 1.54 -30.79
CA GLY A 47 12.08 0.60 -31.51
C GLY A 47 10.93 -0.01 -30.69
N GLU A 48 10.84 0.25 -29.39
CA GLU A 48 9.83 -0.35 -28.49
C GLU A 48 8.78 0.64 -27.93
N GLU A 49 8.33 1.63 -28.71
CA GLU A 49 7.41 2.69 -28.24
C GLU A 49 6.11 2.17 -27.63
N ALA A 50 5.49 1.15 -28.24
CA ALA A 50 4.26 0.55 -27.74
C ALA A 50 4.47 -0.16 -26.38
N LEU A 51 5.61 -0.83 -26.20
CA LEU A 51 5.97 -1.46 -24.93
C LEU A 51 6.23 -0.41 -23.85
N LEU A 52 6.95 0.66 -24.18
CA LEU A 52 7.18 1.80 -23.29
C LEU A 52 5.86 2.45 -22.85
N TYR A 53 4.91 2.61 -23.76
CA TYR A 53 3.57 3.12 -23.44
C TYR A 53 2.83 2.21 -22.44
N LEU A 54 2.82 0.90 -22.69
CA LEU A 54 2.19 -0.07 -21.78
C LEU A 54 2.86 -0.08 -20.41
N MET A 55 4.20 -0.05 -20.37
CA MET A 55 4.95 0.03 -19.12
C MET A 55 4.60 1.30 -18.33
N ARG A 56 4.55 2.47 -18.99
CA ARG A 56 4.13 3.73 -18.34
C ARG A 56 2.72 3.60 -17.76
N ARG A 57 1.79 3.02 -18.51
CA ARG A 57 0.42 2.78 -18.03
C ARG A 57 0.36 1.83 -16.83
N CYS A 58 1.06 0.71 -16.89
CA CYS A 58 1.15 -0.23 -15.76
C CYS A 58 1.73 0.44 -14.51
N LYS A 59 2.77 1.27 -14.68
CA LYS A 59 3.37 2.05 -13.60
C LYS A 59 2.36 3.05 -13.02
N GLY A 60 1.65 3.81 -13.86
CA GLY A 60 0.60 4.75 -13.41
C GLY A 60 -0.52 4.07 -12.62
N LEU A 61 -0.96 2.87 -13.04
CA LEU A 61 -1.92 2.06 -12.29
C LEU A 61 -1.38 1.64 -10.92
N ALA A 62 -0.10 1.27 -10.83
CA ALA A 62 0.53 0.91 -9.56
C ALA A 62 0.65 2.11 -8.60
N VAL A 63 0.96 3.31 -9.13
CA VAL A 63 0.94 4.56 -8.36
C VAL A 63 -0.46 4.82 -7.80
N SER A 64 -1.49 4.75 -8.67
CA SER A 64 -2.89 4.95 -8.26
C SER A 64 -3.33 3.95 -7.19
N ALA A 65 -2.98 2.67 -7.36
CA ALA A 65 -3.23 1.62 -6.38
C ALA A 65 -2.60 1.93 -5.01
N CYS A 66 -1.34 2.38 -4.99
CA CYS A 66 -0.66 2.76 -3.75
C CYS A 66 -1.32 3.97 -3.09
N ALA A 67 -1.67 5.00 -3.87
CA ALA A 67 -2.35 6.20 -3.36
C ALA A 67 -3.71 5.85 -2.74
N HIS A 68 -4.49 4.99 -3.40
CA HIS A 68 -5.74 4.47 -2.85
C HIS A 68 -5.55 3.71 -1.54
N ALA A 69 -4.58 2.79 -1.51
CA ALA A 69 -4.30 2.00 -0.32
C ALA A 69 -3.88 2.88 0.86
N VAL A 70 -3.04 3.89 0.63
CA VAL A 70 -2.65 4.88 1.64
C VAL A 70 -3.86 5.67 2.14
N PHE A 71 -4.66 6.23 1.23
CA PHE A 71 -5.88 6.97 1.59
C PHE A 71 -6.84 6.11 2.42
N PHE A 72 -7.07 4.88 1.97
CA PHE A 72 -7.94 3.92 2.63
C PHE A 72 -7.47 3.60 4.06
N CYS A 73 -6.18 3.34 4.25
CA CYS A 73 -5.61 3.08 5.57
C CYS A 73 -5.77 4.29 6.50
N ARG A 74 -5.51 5.50 6.01
CA ARG A 74 -5.68 6.72 6.82
C ARG A 74 -7.14 6.96 7.20
N LEU A 75 -8.07 6.69 6.27
CA LEU A 75 -9.50 6.79 6.53
C LEU A 75 -9.92 5.84 7.66
N LEU A 76 -9.51 4.58 7.59
CA LEU A 76 -9.77 3.60 8.65
C LEU A 76 -9.15 3.99 10.00
N GLN A 77 -7.93 4.53 9.98
CA GLN A 77 -7.28 5.01 11.19
C GLN A 77 -8.05 6.19 11.82
N ALA A 78 -8.55 7.13 11.01
CA ALA A 78 -9.36 8.24 11.50
C ALA A 78 -10.67 7.77 12.18
N PHE A 79 -11.35 6.78 11.60
CA PHE A 79 -12.56 6.20 12.21
C PHE A 79 -12.28 5.47 13.53
N ARG A 80 -11.12 4.85 13.68
CA ARG A 80 -10.69 4.21 14.94
C ARG A 80 -10.45 5.24 16.05
N VAL A 81 -9.83 6.37 15.74
CA VAL A 81 -9.63 7.46 16.72
C VAL A 81 -10.96 8.05 17.15
N SER A 82 -11.87 8.31 16.20
CA SER A 82 -13.18 8.91 16.51
C SER A 82 -14.07 8.04 17.39
N SER A 83 -13.94 6.71 17.33
CA SER A 83 -14.72 5.78 18.15
C SER A 83 -14.22 5.69 19.61
N THR A 84 -13.00 6.16 19.89
CA THR A 84 -12.31 6.00 21.18
C THR A 84 -12.40 7.26 22.06
N GLY A 85 -13.20 8.26 21.66
CA GLY A 85 -13.32 9.58 22.31
C GLY A 85 -13.94 9.63 23.73
N LYS A 86 -14.00 8.53 24.47
CA LYS A 86 -14.46 8.52 25.89
C LYS A 86 -13.68 7.62 26.86
N ALA A 87 -12.70 6.84 26.41
CA ALA A 87 -11.94 5.96 27.31
C ALA A 87 -10.51 6.50 27.52
N LEU A 88 -10.42 7.43 28.48
CA LEU A 88 -9.35 7.65 29.45
C LEU A 88 -7.90 7.32 29.05
N LEU A 89 -7.06 8.36 29.10
CA LEU A 89 -5.60 8.33 29.23
C LEU A 89 -5.11 7.35 30.31
N THR A 90 -4.91 6.08 29.96
CA THR A 90 -4.09 5.16 30.76
C THR A 90 -3.42 4.09 29.90
N SER A 91 -2.10 4.08 30.02
CA SER A 91 -1.15 3.01 29.73
C SER A 91 -0.43 3.04 28.37
N LEU A 92 0.88 3.11 28.52
CA LEU A 92 1.92 3.19 27.52
C LEU A 92 1.91 1.97 26.58
N ALA A 93 2.13 2.24 25.29
CA ALA A 93 2.47 1.30 24.23
C ALA A 93 1.41 0.24 23.82
N ASP A 94 1.25 0.07 22.50
CA ASP A 94 0.87 -1.18 21.81
C ASP A 94 -0.54 -1.48 21.25
N SER A 95 -1.59 -0.64 21.30
CA SER A 95 -2.91 -1.15 20.84
C SER A 95 -3.85 -0.26 20.02
N HIS A 96 -3.41 0.83 19.38
CA HIS A 96 -4.32 1.64 18.53
C HIS A 96 -3.85 1.95 17.10
N SER A 97 -2.67 1.50 16.67
CA SER A 97 -2.26 1.64 15.27
C SER A 97 -2.97 0.60 14.39
N LEU A 98 -3.40 1.03 13.20
CA LEU A 98 -3.98 0.14 12.19
C LEU A 98 -2.93 -0.87 11.72
N LYS A 99 -3.16 -2.17 11.94
CA LYS A 99 -2.24 -3.22 11.52
C LYS A 99 -2.46 -3.54 10.04
N VAL A 100 -1.48 -3.20 9.21
CA VAL A 100 -1.54 -3.40 7.76
C VAL A 100 -0.62 -4.55 7.36
N GLY A 101 -1.22 -5.63 6.84
CA GLY A 101 -0.51 -6.76 6.26
C GLY A 101 -0.46 -6.68 4.74
N ILE A 102 0.66 -7.06 4.13
CA ILE A 102 0.83 -7.14 2.68
C ILE A 102 1.29 -8.55 2.32
N ILE A 103 0.54 -9.25 1.47
CA ILE A 103 0.94 -10.56 0.93
C ILE A 103 1.51 -10.36 -0.48
N GLY A 104 2.79 -10.72 -0.65
CA GLY A 104 3.51 -10.64 -1.91
C GLY A 104 4.55 -9.52 -1.91
N GLY A 105 5.82 -9.87 -1.68
CA GLY A 105 6.98 -8.96 -1.74
C GLY A 105 7.51 -8.70 -3.14
N GLY A 106 6.65 -8.66 -4.16
CA GLY A 106 7.01 -8.26 -5.52
C GLY A 106 7.24 -6.74 -5.64
N HIS A 107 7.36 -6.23 -6.87
CA HIS A 107 7.55 -4.78 -7.09
C HIS A 107 6.42 -3.94 -6.45
N LEU A 108 5.15 -4.28 -6.72
CA LEU A 108 3.99 -3.57 -6.17
C LEU A 108 3.94 -3.63 -4.64
N GLY A 109 4.12 -4.81 -4.04
CA GLY A 109 4.03 -4.97 -2.58
C GLY A 109 5.11 -4.20 -1.82
N LYS A 110 6.36 -4.20 -2.31
CA LYS A 110 7.43 -3.39 -1.71
C LYS A 110 7.13 -1.90 -1.76
N GLN A 111 6.65 -1.44 -2.91
CA GLN A 111 6.37 -0.03 -3.11
C GLN A 111 5.16 0.42 -2.31
N LEU A 112 4.14 -0.43 -2.20
CA LEU A 112 3.03 -0.20 -1.29
C LEU A 112 3.51 -0.06 0.16
N ALA A 113 4.41 -0.96 0.61
CA ALA A 113 4.97 -0.89 1.95
C ALA A 113 5.75 0.42 2.18
N ARG A 114 6.57 0.84 1.21
CA ARG A 114 7.26 2.14 1.23
C ARG A 114 6.27 3.29 1.30
N ALA A 115 5.28 3.33 0.41
CA ALA A 115 4.27 4.39 0.35
C ALA A 115 3.47 4.49 1.67
N LEU A 116 3.12 3.37 2.29
CA LEU A 116 2.42 3.37 3.59
C LEU A 116 3.27 4.00 4.70
N VAL A 117 4.57 3.72 4.74
CA VAL A 117 5.49 4.28 5.74
C VAL A 117 5.81 5.75 5.45
N THR A 118 6.20 6.09 4.23
CA THR A 118 6.69 7.44 3.89
C THR A 118 5.57 8.45 3.66
N VAL A 119 4.58 8.09 2.83
CA VAL A 119 3.44 8.96 2.46
C VAL A 119 2.30 8.80 3.45
N GLY A 120 1.98 7.56 3.80
CA GLY A 120 0.92 7.22 4.76
C GLY A 120 1.29 7.53 6.21
N ARG A 121 2.58 7.73 6.51
CA ARG A 121 3.11 7.96 7.86
C ARG A 121 2.71 6.85 8.83
N ALA A 122 2.52 5.63 8.31
CA ALA A 122 2.27 4.46 9.13
C ALA A 122 3.54 4.08 9.92
N PRO A 123 3.45 3.82 11.22
CA PRO A 123 4.57 3.28 11.98
C PRO A 123 5.09 1.98 11.35
N CYS A 124 6.41 1.81 11.23
CA CYS A 124 6.97 0.58 10.64
C CYS A 124 6.55 -0.69 11.40
N SER A 125 6.31 -0.60 12.71
CA SER A 125 5.77 -1.70 13.53
C SER A 125 4.32 -2.08 13.20
N SER A 126 3.59 -1.20 12.51
CA SER A 126 2.20 -1.41 12.11
C SER A 126 2.05 -1.91 10.67
N VAL A 127 3.15 -2.03 9.91
CA VAL A 127 3.16 -2.54 8.54
C VAL A 127 4.03 -3.78 8.48
N CYS A 128 3.43 -4.90 8.06
CA CYS A 128 4.12 -6.17 7.93
C CYS A 128 3.90 -6.75 6.53
N ILE A 129 4.93 -7.38 5.97
CA ILE A 129 4.87 -7.96 4.63
C ILE A 129 5.25 -9.44 4.67
N SER A 130 4.51 -10.28 3.95
CA SER A 130 4.88 -11.68 3.75
C SER A 130 5.35 -11.93 2.32
N THR A 131 6.50 -12.59 2.20
CA THR A 131 7.10 -12.93 0.91
C THR A 131 7.85 -14.26 0.99
N ARG A 132 7.85 -14.99 -0.12
CA ARG A 132 8.67 -16.21 -0.30
C ARG A 132 10.03 -15.92 -0.95
N CYS A 133 10.24 -14.70 -1.45
CA CYS A 133 11.45 -14.29 -2.15
C CYS A 133 12.37 -13.51 -1.20
N SER A 134 13.50 -14.11 -0.84
CA SER A 134 14.47 -13.59 0.14
C SER A 134 15.40 -12.51 -0.43
N GLU A 135 15.62 -12.49 -1.74
CA GLU A 135 16.61 -11.61 -2.41
C GLU A 135 16.33 -10.12 -2.24
N ASN A 136 15.11 -9.74 -1.82
CA ASN A 136 14.69 -8.36 -1.71
C ASN A 136 14.21 -7.95 -0.32
N LEU A 137 14.45 -8.79 0.69
CA LEU A 137 14.07 -8.52 2.07
C LEU A 137 14.94 -7.44 2.72
N SER A 138 16.21 -7.36 2.30
CA SER A 138 17.20 -6.43 2.88
C SER A 138 16.72 -4.98 2.82
N ASP A 139 16.13 -4.54 1.70
CA ASP A 139 15.65 -3.16 1.55
C ASP A 139 14.41 -2.85 2.38
N LEU A 140 13.53 -3.83 2.60
CA LEU A 140 12.36 -3.68 3.46
C LEU A 140 12.76 -3.67 4.94
N GLN A 141 13.71 -4.54 5.31
CA GLN A 141 14.26 -4.60 6.66
C GLN A 141 15.04 -3.31 7.02
N LYS A 142 15.78 -2.72 6.07
CA LYS A 142 16.41 -1.39 6.26
C LYS A 142 15.40 -0.29 6.57
N LEU A 143 14.17 -0.40 6.05
CA LEU A 143 13.07 0.52 6.38
C LEU A 143 12.46 0.24 7.77
N GLY A 144 12.92 -0.79 8.48
CA GLY A 144 12.40 -1.21 9.77
C GLY A 144 11.10 -2.01 9.69
N LEU A 145 10.73 -2.53 8.51
CA LEU A 145 9.53 -3.34 8.34
C LEU A 145 9.75 -4.79 8.80
N THR A 146 8.73 -5.34 9.44
CA THR A 146 8.73 -6.76 9.80
C THR A 146 8.31 -7.60 8.60
N CYS A 147 9.10 -8.63 8.32
CA CYS A 147 8.86 -9.53 7.19
C CYS A 147 8.55 -10.95 7.68
N PHE A 148 7.43 -11.50 7.20
CA PHE A 148 6.94 -12.84 7.53
C PHE A 148 7.17 -13.80 6.35
N TYR A 149 7.37 -15.08 6.67
CA TYR A 149 7.34 -16.17 5.67
C TYR A 149 6.02 -16.96 5.71
N ASP A 150 5.14 -16.63 6.66
CA ASP A 150 3.84 -17.28 6.86
C ASP A 150 2.68 -16.31 6.60
N ASN A 151 1.93 -16.59 5.54
CA ASN A 151 0.74 -15.82 5.16
C ASN A 151 -0.39 -15.94 6.19
N ALA A 152 -0.55 -17.10 6.84
CA ALA A 152 -1.59 -17.33 7.85
C ALA A 152 -1.30 -16.51 9.10
N GLN A 153 -0.05 -16.50 9.55
CA GLN A 153 0.38 -15.67 10.69
C GLN A 153 0.12 -14.18 10.41
N LEU A 154 0.49 -13.70 9.22
CA LEU A 154 0.25 -12.31 8.82
C LEU A 154 -1.25 -11.98 8.77
N ALA A 155 -2.06 -12.86 8.18
CA ALA A 155 -3.51 -12.68 8.08
C ALA A 155 -4.20 -12.65 9.45
N ALA A 156 -3.75 -13.48 10.40
CA ALA A 156 -4.28 -13.48 11.77
C ALA A 156 -3.95 -12.18 12.52
N TRP A 157 -2.80 -11.56 12.22
CA TRP A 157 -2.34 -10.34 12.87
C TRP A 157 -2.99 -9.06 12.28
N ALA A 158 -3.19 -9.01 10.97
CA ALA A 158 -3.59 -7.81 10.23
C ALA A 158 -5.06 -7.40 10.44
N ASP A 159 -5.30 -6.09 10.45
CA ASP A 159 -6.63 -5.48 10.37
C ASP A 159 -7.04 -5.19 8.92
N VAL A 160 -6.06 -4.84 8.09
CA VAL A 160 -6.19 -4.68 6.64
C VAL A 160 -5.15 -5.54 5.98
N LEU A 161 -5.55 -6.39 5.05
CA LEU A 161 -4.68 -7.32 4.35
C LEU A 161 -4.69 -7.01 2.85
N PHE A 162 -3.59 -6.49 2.33
CA PHE A 162 -3.39 -6.25 0.90
C PHE A 162 -2.88 -7.52 0.20
N LEU A 163 -3.54 -7.91 -0.88
CA LEU A 163 -3.08 -8.99 -1.76
C LEU A 163 -2.36 -8.38 -2.96
N CYS A 164 -1.04 -8.56 -3.02
CA CYS A 164 -0.14 -8.06 -4.05
C CYS A 164 0.67 -9.20 -4.70
N CYS A 165 0.01 -10.33 -4.94
CA CYS A 165 0.61 -11.53 -5.51
C CYS A 165 0.23 -11.72 -6.99
N LEU A 166 0.89 -12.67 -7.67
CA LEU A 166 0.50 -13.05 -9.03
C LEU A 166 -0.88 -13.74 -9.01
N PRO A 167 -1.71 -13.53 -10.06
CA PRO A 167 -3.03 -14.17 -10.18
C PRO A 167 -3.00 -15.68 -9.97
N SER A 168 -1.98 -16.36 -10.50
CA SER A 168 -1.78 -17.82 -10.37
C SER A 168 -1.61 -18.30 -8.92
N HIS A 169 -1.15 -17.45 -8.01
CA HIS A 169 -0.97 -17.77 -6.60
C HIS A 169 -2.22 -17.52 -5.76
N THR A 170 -3.19 -16.77 -6.29
CA THR A 170 -4.39 -16.33 -5.54
C THR A 170 -5.15 -17.49 -4.91
N PRO A 171 -5.48 -18.59 -5.62
CA PRO A 171 -6.26 -19.67 -5.02
C PRO A 171 -5.57 -20.31 -3.81
N SER A 172 -4.26 -20.55 -3.93
CA SER A 172 -3.43 -21.13 -2.87
C SER A 172 -3.25 -20.19 -1.67
N ILE A 173 -3.11 -18.90 -1.92
CA ILE A 173 -3.05 -17.90 -0.84
C ILE A 173 -4.39 -17.82 -0.12
N CYS A 174 -5.50 -17.74 -0.86
CA CYS A 174 -6.84 -17.68 -0.28
C CYS A 174 -7.16 -18.90 0.58
N SER A 175 -6.74 -20.11 0.19
CA SER A 175 -6.96 -21.32 1.01
C SER A 175 -6.22 -21.27 2.35
N VAL A 176 -5.06 -20.62 2.41
CA VAL A 176 -4.26 -20.46 3.63
C VAL A 176 -4.78 -19.29 4.49
N VAL A 177 -5.11 -18.17 3.86
CA VAL A 177 -5.52 -16.93 4.53
C VAL A 177 -6.93 -17.02 5.11
N ARG A 178 -7.87 -17.62 4.37
CA ARG A 178 -9.29 -17.69 4.78
C ARG A 178 -9.51 -18.27 6.17
N PRO A 179 -8.94 -19.43 6.56
CA PRO A 179 -9.11 -19.97 7.91
C PRO A 179 -8.32 -19.19 8.99
N ALA A 180 -7.35 -18.36 8.60
CA ALA A 180 -6.51 -17.62 9.54
C ALA A 180 -7.10 -16.26 9.97
N ILE A 181 -8.07 -15.73 9.21
CA ILE A 181 -8.78 -14.49 9.56
C ILE A 181 -9.70 -14.75 10.76
N ARG A 182 -9.27 -14.34 11.95
CA ARG A 182 -9.99 -14.57 13.22
C ARG A 182 -10.77 -13.37 13.74
N LYS A 183 -10.52 -12.18 13.20
CA LYS A 183 -11.14 -10.90 13.57
C LYS A 183 -11.65 -10.21 12.31
N PRO A 184 -12.56 -9.22 12.41
CA PRO A 184 -12.92 -8.39 11.27
C PRO A 184 -11.64 -7.82 10.62
N CYS A 185 -11.33 -8.35 9.44
CA CYS A 185 -10.15 -8.02 8.65
C CYS A 185 -10.63 -7.64 7.26
N ILE A 186 -10.19 -6.49 6.77
CA ILE A 186 -10.53 -6.04 5.41
C ILE A 186 -9.48 -6.57 4.46
N VAL A 187 -9.90 -7.41 3.52
CA VAL A 187 -9.03 -7.91 2.46
C VAL A 187 -9.16 -6.97 1.25
N TYR A 188 -8.04 -6.33 0.87
CA TYR A 188 -7.95 -5.44 -0.27
C TYR A 188 -7.11 -6.10 -1.37
N SER A 189 -7.74 -6.51 -2.47
CA SER A 189 -7.01 -7.10 -3.60
C SER A 189 -6.47 -6.03 -4.54
N LEU A 190 -5.17 -6.07 -4.79
CA LEU A 190 -4.50 -5.32 -5.86
C LEU A 190 -4.07 -6.22 -7.02
N ILE A 191 -4.56 -7.46 -7.04
CA ILE A 191 -4.31 -8.43 -8.09
C ILE A 191 -5.12 -8.01 -9.32
N THR A 192 -4.44 -7.80 -10.44
CA THR A 192 -5.09 -7.51 -11.71
C THR A 192 -5.58 -8.79 -12.39
N ALA A 193 -6.56 -8.68 -13.28
CA ALA A 193 -7.07 -9.79 -14.09
C ALA A 193 -7.71 -10.99 -13.35
N VAL A 194 -8.07 -10.84 -12.07
CA VAL A 194 -8.92 -11.80 -11.34
C VAL A 194 -10.31 -11.21 -11.16
N PRO A 195 -11.35 -11.74 -11.82
CA PRO A 195 -12.71 -11.23 -11.64
C PRO A 195 -13.22 -11.55 -10.24
N LEU A 196 -13.90 -10.59 -9.61
CA LEU A 196 -14.69 -10.89 -8.42
C LEU A 196 -15.94 -11.67 -8.85
N PRO A 197 -16.26 -12.79 -8.19
CA PRO A 197 -17.56 -13.45 -8.41
C PRO A 197 -18.66 -12.42 -8.09
N ARG A 198 -19.51 -12.17 -9.08
CA ARG A 198 -20.66 -11.26 -8.98
C ARG A 198 -21.88 -12.01 -8.44
#